data_AF-M5PUP5-F1
#
_entry.id   AF-M5PUP5-F1
#
_cell.length_a   1.000
_cell.length_b   1.000
_cell.length_c   1.000
_cell.angle_alpha   90.00
_cell.angle_beta   90.00
_cell.angle_gamma   90.00
#
_symmetry.space_group_name_H-M   'P 1'
#
loop_
_entity.id
_entity.type
_entity.pdbx_description
1 polymer ?
#
loop_
_entity_poly.entity_id
_entity_poly.type
_entity_poly.pdbx_seq_one_letter_code
_entity_poly.pdbx_strand_id
1 'polypeptide(L)'
;MKKRIGFMGLGIMGRAMAANLLKAGFPVTVYNRDKQKTLPLADMGAIAADSPRQLADNCDVAILVVGRTRLANKPSTPAHDLGWLGEDVEDLRLLNGKDFSQAFLGS
;
A
#
# COMPACT_ATOMS: atom_id res chain seq x y z
N MET A 1 8.43 19.62 -9.57
CA MET A 1 7.32 18.65 -9.73
C MET A 1 7.03 17.96 -8.41
N LYS A 2 5.78 17.60 -8.13
CA LYS A 2 5.44 16.82 -6.92
C LYS A 2 5.82 15.35 -7.11
N LYS A 3 6.25 14.68 -6.04
CA LYS A 3 6.52 13.23 -6.05
C LYS A 3 5.25 12.44 -6.33
N ARG A 4 5.37 11.35 -7.09
CA ARG A 4 4.30 10.39 -7.36
C ARG A 4 4.20 9.41 -6.18
N ILE A 5 3.00 9.24 -5.62
CA ILE A 5 2.80 8.45 -4.41
C ILE A 5 1.93 7.23 -4.71
N GLY A 6 2.41 6.04 -4.36
CA GLY A 6 1.67 4.79 -4.42
C GLY A 6 1.02 4.47 -3.08
N PHE A 7 -0.25 4.08 -3.07
CA PHE A 7 -0.94 3.52 -1.89
C PHE A 7 -1.39 2.09 -2.15
N MET A 8 -0.86 1.17 -1.36
CA MET A 8 -1.28 -0.22 -1.33
C MET A 8 -2.07 -0.49 -0.05
N GLY A 9 -3.31 -0.94 -0.18
CA GLY A 9 -4.20 -1.18 0.95
C GLY A 9 -5.09 0.02 1.25
N LEU A 10 -6.36 -0.11 0.86
CA LEU A 10 -7.36 0.96 0.91
C LEU A 10 -8.40 0.70 2.01
N GLY A 11 -7.92 0.46 3.23
CA GLY A 11 -8.75 0.46 4.44
C GLY A 11 -9.22 1.88 4.82
N ILE A 12 -9.86 2.02 5.98
CA ILE A 12 -10.38 3.31 6.48
C ILE A 12 -9.28 4.39 6.45
N MET A 13 -8.10 4.09 7.01
CA MET A 13 -6.98 5.02 7.06
C MET A 13 -6.34 5.24 5.69
N GLY A 14 -6.00 4.17 4.97
CA GLY A 14 -5.33 4.25 3.66
C GLY A 14 -6.11 5.10 2.67
N ARG A 15 -7.44 4.93 2.61
CA ARG A 15 -8.32 5.71 1.76
C ARG A 15 -8.32 7.20 2.13
N ALA A 16 -8.42 7.53 3.42
CA ALA A 16 -8.42 8.92 3.88
C ALA A 16 -7.10 9.65 3.58
N MET A 17 -5.96 8.96 3.75
CA MET A 17 -4.63 9.51 3.45
C MET A 17 -4.45 9.77 1.94
N ALA A 18 -4.80 8.80 1.10
CA ALA A 18 -4.73 8.94 -0.35
C ALA A 18 -5.62 10.09 -0.86
N ALA A 19 -6.85 10.19 -0.34
CA ALA A 19 -7.77 11.28 -0.66
C ALA A 19 -7.21 12.66 -0.30
N ASN A 20 -6.54 12.79 0.85
CA ASN A 20 -5.92 14.05 1.27
C ASN A 20 -4.75 14.44 0.36
N LEU A 21 -3.95 13.46 -0.10
CA LEU A 21 -2.84 13.71 -1.03
C LEU A 21 -3.33 14.13 -2.42
N LEU A 22 -4.43 13.53 -2.91
CA LEU A 22 -5.10 13.97 -4.13
C LEU A 22 -5.61 15.41 -4.01
N LYS A 23 -6.27 15.76 -2.90
CA LYS A 23 -6.73 17.13 -2.62
C LYS A 23 -5.58 18.12 -2.53
N ALA A 24 -4.44 17.69 -1.98
CA ALA A 24 -3.22 18.48 -1.96
C ALA A 24 -2.52 18.54 -3.33
N GLY A 25 -3.05 17.89 -4.37
CA GLY A 25 -2.59 17.93 -5.76
C GLY A 25 -1.35 17.08 -6.03
N PHE A 26 -1.11 16.02 -5.24
CA PHE A 26 -0.09 15.02 -5.56
C PHE A 26 -0.62 14.02 -6.60
N PRO A 27 0.22 13.54 -7.54
CA PRO A 27 -0.12 12.37 -8.35
C PRO A 27 -0.16 11.13 -7.45
N VAL A 28 -1.30 10.45 -7.41
CA VAL A 28 -1.50 9.26 -6.56
C VAL A 28 -1.91 8.07 -7.42
N THR A 29 -1.21 6.96 -7.21
CA THR A 29 -1.56 5.64 -7.76
C THR A 29 -2.01 4.75 -6.61
N VAL A 30 -3.12 4.03 -6.76
CA VAL A 30 -3.71 3.21 -5.71
C VAL A 30 -3.86 1.77 -6.16
N TYR A 31 -3.63 0.83 -5.26
CA TYR A 31 -3.88 -0.59 -5.48
C TYR A 31 -4.51 -1.21 -4.24
N ASN A 32 -5.47 -2.10 -4.47
CA ASN A 32 -6.09 -2.92 -3.43
C ASN A 32 -6.59 -4.22 -4.05
N ARG A 33 -6.49 -5.33 -3.30
CA ARG A 33 -6.98 -6.65 -3.75
C ARG A 33 -8.44 -6.62 -4.19
N ASP A 34 -9.27 -5.94 -3.41
CA ASP A 34 -10.64 -5.61 -3.80
C ASP A 34 -10.63 -4.30 -4.60
N LYS A 35 -10.78 -4.43 -5.93
CA LYS A 35 -10.79 -3.30 -6.87
C LYS A 35 -11.93 -2.32 -6.62
N GLN A 36 -13.05 -2.73 -6.02
CA GLN A 36 -14.15 -1.80 -5.72
C GLN A 36 -13.71 -0.69 -4.77
N LYS A 37 -12.70 -0.94 -3.93
CA LYS A 37 -12.18 0.05 -2.97
C LYS A 37 -11.30 1.13 -3.63
N THR A 38 -10.85 0.93 -4.87
CA THR A 38 -10.06 1.95 -5.60
C THR A 38 -10.96 2.99 -6.26
N LEU A 39 -12.20 2.63 -6.61
CA LEU A 39 -13.13 3.47 -7.37
C LEU A 39 -13.33 4.88 -6.78
N PRO A 40 -13.59 5.06 -5.47
CA PRO A 40 -13.81 6.40 -4.93
C PRO A 40 -12.58 7.32 -5.03
N LEU A 41 -11.37 6.75 -5.07
CA LEU A 41 -10.14 7.52 -5.25
C LEU A 41 -9.85 7.76 -6.74
N ALA A 42 -10.23 6.82 -7.61
CA ALA A 42 -10.17 7.01 -9.06
C ALA A 42 -11.09 8.17 -9.50
N ASP A 43 -12.30 8.26 -8.94
CA ASP A 43 -13.23 9.38 -9.17
C ASP A 43 -12.63 10.73 -8.72
N MET A 44 -11.70 10.71 -7.76
CA MET A 44 -10.94 11.88 -7.30
C MET A 44 -9.67 12.16 -8.12
N GLY A 45 -9.38 11.37 -9.16
CA GLY A 45 -8.22 11.53 -10.05
C GLY A 45 -7.01 10.66 -9.71
N ALA A 46 -7.16 9.64 -8.85
CA ALA A 46 -6.10 8.64 -8.68
C ALA A 46 -6.03 7.67 -9.87
N ILE A 47 -4.83 7.15 -10.12
CA ILE A 47 -4.65 6.02 -11.03
C ILE A 47 -4.91 4.73 -10.26
N ALA A 48 -5.91 3.95 -10.66
CA ALA A 48 -6.13 2.61 -10.11
C ALA A 48 -5.21 1.61 -10.82
N ALA A 49 -4.21 1.10 -10.11
CA ALA A 49 -3.35 0.03 -10.60
C ALA A 49 -4.02 -1.34 -10.46
N ASP A 50 -3.82 -2.20 -11.44
CA ASP A 50 -4.31 -3.58 -11.51
C ASP A 50 -3.42 -4.58 -10.78
N SER A 51 -2.18 -4.19 -10.45
CA SER A 51 -1.22 -5.03 -9.73
C SER A 51 -0.26 -4.20 -8.87
N PRO A 52 0.39 -4.83 -7.86
CA PRO A 52 1.50 -4.25 -7.11
C PRO A 52 2.60 -3.69 -8.03
N ARG A 53 3.00 -4.48 -9.04
CA ARG A 53 4.04 -4.09 -10.00
C ARG A 53 3.68 -2.81 -10.74
N GLN A 54 2.46 -2.72 -11.26
CA GLN A 54 2.01 -1.51 -11.95
C GLN A 54 1.98 -0.30 -11.00
N LEU A 55 1.64 -0.48 -9.72
CA LEU A 55 1.74 0.60 -8.74
C LEU A 55 3.19 1.07 -8.57
N ALA A 56 4.15 0.15 -8.42
CA ALA A 56 5.57 0.50 -8.31
C ALA A 56 6.07 1.29 -9.52
N ASP A 57 5.71 0.88 -10.73
CA ASP A 57 6.15 1.54 -11.97
C ASP A 57 5.60 2.98 -12.08
N ASN A 58 4.48 3.27 -11.41
CA ASN A 58 3.77 4.55 -11.46
C ASN A 58 3.96 5.43 -10.21
N CYS A 59 4.87 5.09 -9.29
CA CYS A 59 5.17 5.93 -8.14
C CYS A 59 6.68 6.05 -7.83
N ASP A 60 7.05 7.11 -7.13
CA ASP A 60 8.41 7.32 -6.63
C ASP A 60 8.56 6.79 -5.20
N VAL A 61 7.44 6.77 -4.45
CA VAL A 61 7.34 6.26 -3.07
C VAL A 61 6.04 5.47 -2.96
N ALA A 62 6.09 4.26 -2.39
CA ALA A 62 4.93 3.44 -2.10
C ALA A 62 4.68 3.37 -0.58
N ILE A 63 3.41 3.50 -0.18
CA ILE A 63 2.94 3.40 1.20
C ILE A 63 2.03 2.18 1.28
N LEU A 64 2.37 1.23 2.14
CA LEU A 64 1.56 0.04 2.43
C LEU A 64 0.77 0.26 3.71
N VAL A 65 -0.55 0.09 3.65
CA VAL A 65 -1.47 0.23 4.78
C VAL A 65 -2.33 -1.02 4.89
N VAL A 66 -1.90 -1.96 5.73
CA VAL A 66 -2.60 -3.23 5.98
C VAL A 66 -3.34 -3.20 7.31
N GLY A 67 -4.57 -3.73 7.31
CA GLY A 67 -5.38 -3.85 8.52
C GLY A 67 -5.06 -5.15 9.26
N ARG A 68 -4.84 -5.06 10.57
CA ARG A 68 -4.56 -6.21 11.46
C ARG A 68 -5.79 -7.13 11.72
N THR A 69 -6.86 -7.02 10.95
CA THR A 69 -8.17 -7.61 11.26
C THR A 69 -8.29 -9.11 10.92
N ARG A 70 -7.34 -9.70 10.18
CA ARG A 70 -7.25 -11.16 10.00
C ARG A 70 -6.33 -11.88 11.01
N LEU A 71 -5.82 -11.19 12.02
CA LEU A 71 -4.81 -11.72 12.96
C LEU A 71 -5.31 -12.04 14.36
N ALA A 72 -6.63 -11.98 14.63
CA ALA A 72 -7.18 -12.25 15.96
C ALA A 72 -6.93 -13.69 16.48
N ASN A 73 -6.37 -14.59 15.67
CA ASN A 73 -6.16 -16.01 16.02
C ASN A 73 -4.71 -16.49 15.89
N LYS A 74 -3.69 -15.64 16.03
CA LYS A 74 -2.31 -16.08 15.80
C LYS A 74 -1.31 -15.45 16.82
N PRO A 75 -0.45 -16.25 17.50
CA PRO A 75 0.25 -15.86 18.73
C PRO A 75 1.40 -14.86 18.57
N SER A 76 1.74 -14.23 19.70
CA SER A 76 2.78 -13.22 19.95
C SER A 76 4.17 -13.59 19.42
N THR A 77 4.40 -13.36 18.13
CA THR A 77 5.72 -13.56 17.51
C THR A 77 6.35 -12.19 17.26
N PRO A 78 7.63 -12.00 17.59
CA PRO A 78 8.30 -10.70 17.53
C PRO A 78 8.34 -10.12 16.10
N ALA A 79 8.30 -8.78 16.02
CA ALA A 79 8.12 -8.01 14.79
C ALA A 79 9.18 -8.25 13.68
N HIS A 80 10.30 -8.91 14.00
CA HIS A 80 11.33 -9.29 13.02
C HIS A 80 10.94 -10.50 12.16
N ASP A 81 9.91 -11.25 12.55
CA ASP A 81 9.42 -12.37 11.77
C ASP A 81 8.31 -11.89 10.83
N LEU A 82 8.68 -11.54 9.59
CA LEU A 82 7.73 -11.07 8.57
C LEU A 82 6.84 -12.21 8.03
N GLY A 83 7.03 -13.46 8.47
CA GLY A 83 6.22 -14.61 8.03
C GLY A 83 4.71 -14.49 8.31
N TRP A 84 4.31 -13.56 9.18
CA TRP A 84 2.91 -13.28 9.54
C TRP A 84 2.16 -12.40 8.55
N LEU A 85 2.89 -11.69 7.68
CA LEU A 85 2.31 -10.88 6.61
C LEU A 85 1.80 -11.73 5.44
N GLY A 86 2.18 -13.02 5.35
CA GLY A 86 1.63 -13.96 4.36
C GLY A 86 1.65 -13.40 2.93
N GLU A 87 0.51 -13.48 2.22
CA GLU A 87 0.34 -12.91 0.86
C GLU A 87 0.71 -11.42 0.74
N ASP A 88 0.64 -10.65 1.83
CA ASP A 88 1.06 -9.24 1.82
C ASP A 88 2.60 -9.11 1.68
N VAL A 89 3.39 -10.14 2.03
CA VAL A 89 4.85 -10.24 1.75
C VAL A 89 5.10 -10.53 0.27
N GLU A 90 4.33 -11.42 -0.34
CA GLU A 90 4.41 -11.69 -1.76
C GLU A 90 4.13 -10.43 -2.57
N ASP A 91 3.09 -9.66 -2.21
CA ASP A 91 2.81 -8.36 -2.82
C ASP A 91 3.98 -7.37 -2.66
N LEU A 92 4.69 -7.40 -1.52
CA LEU A 92 5.93 -6.62 -1.31
C LEU A 92 7.10 -7.11 -2.18
N ARG A 93 7.29 -8.43 -2.32
CA ARG A 93 8.33 -9.03 -3.19
C ARG A 93 8.10 -8.69 -4.67
N LEU A 94 6.83 -8.59 -5.08
CA LEU A 94 6.44 -8.23 -6.44
C LEU A 94 6.79 -6.77 -6.82
N LEU A 95 7.09 -5.91 -5.83
CA LEU A 95 7.44 -4.48 -6.04
C LEU A 95 8.90 -4.23 -6.49
N ASN A 96 9.62 -5.22 -7.06
CA ASN A 96 10.97 -5.12 -7.66
C ASN A 96 12.19 -5.25 -6.73
N GLY A 97 12.36 -6.35 -5.99
CA GLY A 97 13.69 -6.77 -5.49
C GLY A 97 14.46 -5.75 -4.61
N LYS A 98 13.81 -4.67 -4.19
CA LYS A 98 14.27 -3.72 -3.19
C LYS A 98 13.62 -4.14 -1.89
N ASP A 99 14.47 -4.45 -0.92
CA ASP A 99 14.03 -4.88 0.37
C ASP A 99 13.37 -3.70 1.13
N PHE A 100 12.04 -3.68 1.13
CA PHE A 100 11.25 -2.69 1.87
C PHE A 100 11.01 -3.12 3.33
N SER A 101 11.59 -4.23 3.80
CA SER A 101 11.51 -4.64 5.22
C SER A 101 12.16 -3.60 6.16
N GLN A 102 13.17 -2.89 5.66
CA GLN A 102 13.90 -1.84 6.39
C GLN A 102 13.07 -0.56 6.61
N ALA A 103 11.94 -0.39 5.90
CA ALA A 103 11.08 0.78 6.10
C ALA A 103 10.13 0.63 7.31
N PHE A 104 9.96 -0.58 7.84
CA PHE A 104 9.03 -0.90 8.92
C PHE A 104 9.71 -1.24 10.25
N LEU A 105 10.99 -1.62 10.21
CA LEU A 105 11.80 -1.85 11.40
C LEU A 105 12.61 -0.58 11.65
N GLY A 106 12.08 0.30 12.49
CA GLY A 106 12.87 1.38 13.06
C GLY A 106 14.17 0.82 13.63
N SER A 107 15.25 1.54 13.35
CA SER A 107 16.58 1.44 13.97
C SER A 107 16.54 1.05 15.44
#